data_AF-A0A0F3IKB9-F1
#
_entry.id   AF-A0A0F3IKB9-F1
#
_cell.length_a   1.000
_cell.length_b   1.000
_cell.length_c   1.000
_cell.angle_alpha   90.00
_cell.angle_beta   90.00
_cell.angle_gamma   90.00
#
_symmetry.space_group_name_H-M   'P 1'
#
loop_
_entity.id
_entity.type
_entity.pdbx_description
1 polymer ?
#
loop_
_entity_poly.entity_id
_entity_poly.type
_entity_poly.pdbx_seq_one_letter_code
_entity_poly.pdbx_strand_id
1 'polypeptide(L)'
;MNKLLFNSVVNGFIFLCPVSSYALDQWASTLLDYSSEYSSTSWSAQQVLKAPNTKVYGDSTAAWTPAYQDTGKEFVTVGFKSSVYATGVTIRETYGYGFVTSIDVIDTKNVVHTVWSGIDNSKPDQINNFKVTWSPTSYLVKAVKVHINTALRGGWEEIDAIQLHGIETLRGNIAPRLGNTAELVCTNTTTSQTITKTLKGTGSKPVTNWDCEKAGLKFKAGDEVSIQITSTVSQ
;
A
#
# COMPACT_ATOMS: atom_id res chain seq x y z
N MET A 1 -30.05 -38.81 -40.97
CA MET A 1 -30.01 -38.57 -39.50
C MET A 1 -29.64 -37.11 -39.28
N ASN A 2 -30.61 -36.25 -38.97
CA ASN A 2 -30.37 -34.84 -38.68
C ASN A 2 -29.78 -34.72 -37.27
N LYS A 3 -28.50 -34.37 -37.16
CA LYS A 3 -27.94 -33.89 -35.89
C LYS A 3 -28.32 -32.41 -35.74
N LEU A 4 -29.35 -32.14 -34.94
CA LEU A 4 -29.58 -30.82 -34.37
C LEU A 4 -28.43 -30.54 -33.40
N LEU A 5 -27.49 -29.68 -33.80
CA LEU A 5 -26.51 -29.11 -32.90
C LEU A 5 -27.19 -27.99 -32.11
N PHE A 6 -27.54 -28.27 -30.85
CA PHE A 6 -27.85 -27.22 -29.89
C PHE A 6 -26.55 -26.50 -29.54
N ASN A 7 -26.34 -25.30 -30.09
CA ASN A 7 -25.31 -24.39 -29.61
C ASN A 7 -25.85 -23.72 -28.34
N SER A 8 -25.32 -24.11 -27.20
CA SER A 8 -25.57 -23.44 -25.91
C SER A 8 -25.12 -21.98 -26.03
N VAL A 9 -26.04 -21.03 -25.94
CA VAL A 9 -25.71 -19.61 -25.75
C VAL A 9 -25.63 -19.37 -24.25
N VAL A 10 -24.42 -19.26 -23.72
CA VAL A 10 -24.22 -18.79 -22.34
C VAL A 10 -24.42 -17.27 -22.35
N ASN A 11 -25.63 -16.82 -22.01
CA ASN A 11 -25.94 -15.41 -21.81
C ASN A 11 -25.40 -14.95 -20.44
N GLY A 12 -24.14 -14.55 -20.42
CA GLY A 12 -23.54 -13.78 -19.34
C GLY A 12 -23.10 -14.61 -18.13
N PHE A 13 -21.80 -14.56 -17.82
CA PHE A 13 -21.31 -14.90 -16.50
C PHE A 13 -21.37 -13.61 -15.67
N ILE A 14 -22.41 -13.43 -14.86
CA ILE A 14 -22.47 -12.32 -13.89
C ILE A 14 -21.66 -12.75 -12.68
N PHE A 15 -20.40 -12.35 -12.65
CA PHE A 15 -19.60 -12.43 -11.42
C PHE A 15 -19.81 -11.13 -10.65
N LEU A 16 -20.85 -11.09 -9.81
CA LEU A 16 -21.01 -10.06 -8.78
C LEU A 16 -19.99 -10.35 -7.69
N CYS A 17 -18.76 -9.84 -7.85
CA CYS A 17 -17.85 -9.73 -6.72
C CYS A 17 -18.12 -8.36 -6.09
N PRO A 18 -18.68 -8.27 -4.86
CA PRO A 18 -18.61 -7.03 -4.11
C PRO A 18 -17.13 -6.76 -3.85
N VAL A 19 -16.55 -5.82 -4.59
CA VAL A 19 -15.16 -5.44 -4.39
C VAL A 19 -15.20 -4.19 -3.53
N SER A 20 -15.22 -4.40 -2.22
CA SER A 20 -15.01 -3.30 -1.28
C SER A 20 -13.64 -2.68 -1.57
N SER A 21 -13.50 -1.36 -1.51
CA SER A 21 -12.18 -0.75 -1.40
C SER A 21 -11.54 -1.30 -0.12
N TYR A 22 -10.62 -2.27 -0.26
CA TYR A 22 -10.06 -2.94 0.90
C TYR A 22 -9.00 -2.02 1.51
N ALA A 23 -9.16 -1.74 2.80
CA ALA A 23 -8.05 -1.23 3.60
C ALA A 23 -6.90 -2.25 3.50
N LEU A 24 -5.74 -1.78 3.06
CA LEU A 24 -4.52 -2.57 3.05
C LEU A 24 -3.53 -1.95 4.02
N ASP A 25 -3.23 -2.73 5.05
CA ASP A 25 -2.11 -2.50 5.94
C ASP A 25 -0.98 -3.43 5.52
N GLN A 26 0.17 -2.87 5.17
CA GLN A 26 1.30 -3.64 4.65
C GLN A 26 2.61 -3.21 5.29
N TRP A 27 3.45 -4.19 5.58
CA TRP A 27 4.80 -3.96 6.06
C TRP A 27 5.73 -3.52 4.94
N ALA A 28 6.74 -2.73 5.29
CA ALA A 28 7.84 -2.39 4.41
C ALA A 28 8.46 -3.67 3.81
N SER A 29 8.71 -3.67 2.50
CA SER A 29 9.20 -4.85 1.78
C SER A 29 10.57 -4.64 1.14
N THR A 30 10.97 -3.38 0.95
CA THR A 30 12.23 -3.02 0.30
C THR A 30 12.89 -1.87 1.06
N LEU A 31 14.19 -1.95 1.32
CA LEU A 31 14.97 -0.82 1.81
C LEU A 31 15.43 0.01 0.60
N LEU A 32 15.18 1.32 0.62
CA LEU A 32 15.50 2.21 -0.51
C LEU A 32 16.70 3.11 -0.22
N ASP A 33 16.76 3.67 1.00
CA ASP A 33 17.81 4.59 1.42
C ASP A 33 17.85 4.67 2.95
N TYR A 34 18.97 5.08 3.53
CA TYR A 34 19.14 5.31 4.95
C TYR A 34 20.35 6.22 5.19
N SER A 35 20.34 6.99 6.27
CA SER A 35 21.46 7.88 6.61
C SER A 35 22.67 7.11 7.09
N SER A 36 22.47 6.22 8.07
CA SER A 36 23.51 5.38 8.66
C SER A 36 22.91 4.15 9.34
N GLU A 37 23.75 3.17 9.65
CA GLU A 37 23.37 1.96 10.39
C GLU A 37 24.53 1.52 11.28
N TYR A 38 24.22 0.90 12.41
CA TYR A 38 25.24 0.43 13.36
C TYR A 38 26.16 -0.66 12.77
N SER A 39 25.58 -1.62 12.04
CA SER A 39 26.35 -2.59 11.26
C SER A 39 25.53 -3.10 10.07
N SER A 40 26.18 -3.74 9.11
CA SER A 40 25.54 -4.30 7.92
C SER A 40 24.73 -5.59 8.16
N THR A 41 24.70 -6.11 9.40
CA THR A 41 23.99 -7.37 9.73
C THR A 41 23.11 -7.24 10.96
N SER A 42 23.66 -6.72 12.06
CA SER A 42 22.95 -6.52 13.33
C SER A 42 22.64 -5.04 13.48
N TRP A 43 21.41 -4.73 13.85
CA TRP A 43 20.89 -3.36 13.83
C TRP A 43 20.97 -2.63 12.48
N SER A 44 21.05 -3.41 11.40
CA SER A 44 21.12 -2.89 10.04
C SER A 44 19.80 -2.26 9.59
N ALA A 45 19.84 -1.35 8.63
CA ALA A 45 18.63 -0.71 8.11
C ALA A 45 17.63 -1.70 7.49
N GLN A 46 18.06 -2.90 7.09
CA GLN A 46 17.16 -3.94 6.58
C GLN A 46 16.23 -4.52 7.66
N GLN A 47 16.50 -4.27 8.94
CA GLN A 47 15.68 -4.80 10.03
C GLN A 47 14.27 -4.18 10.07
N VAL A 48 14.08 -2.96 9.57
CA VAL A 48 12.74 -2.30 9.52
C VAL A 48 11.74 -2.98 8.56
N LEU A 49 12.20 -3.98 7.78
CA LEU A 49 11.39 -4.66 6.77
C LEU A 49 10.62 -5.83 7.38
N LYS A 50 9.49 -6.16 6.74
CA LYS A 50 8.57 -7.24 7.13
C LYS A 50 7.87 -6.96 8.46
N ALA A 51 7.15 -7.97 8.93
CA ALA A 51 6.45 -7.88 10.20
C ALA A 51 7.46 -7.83 11.37
N PRO A 52 7.11 -7.12 12.45
CA PRO A 52 7.87 -7.06 13.69
C PRO A 52 8.38 -8.42 14.18
N ASN A 53 9.64 -8.48 14.63
CA ASN A 53 10.19 -9.70 15.21
C ASN A 53 10.80 -9.48 16.61
N THR A 54 10.94 -8.22 17.06
CA THR A 54 11.33 -7.87 18.43
C THR A 54 10.11 -7.93 19.37
N LYS A 55 10.20 -8.81 20.37
CA LYS A 55 9.07 -9.20 21.25
C LYS A 55 9.05 -8.50 22.61
N VAL A 56 10.20 -8.00 23.04
CA VAL A 56 10.39 -7.38 24.36
C VAL A 56 11.07 -6.03 24.13
N TYR A 57 10.71 -5.03 24.91
CA TYR A 57 11.36 -3.73 24.88
C TYR A 57 12.82 -3.87 25.32
N GLY A 58 13.72 -3.20 24.60
CA GLY A 58 15.16 -3.27 24.85
C GLY A 58 15.95 -3.32 23.55
N ASP A 59 17.26 -3.22 23.71
CA ASP A 59 18.25 -3.34 22.64
C ASP A 59 18.09 -4.69 21.90
N SER A 60 17.87 -4.62 20.59
CA SER A 60 17.63 -5.78 19.74
C SER A 60 18.36 -5.68 18.42
N THR A 61 19.26 -6.64 18.15
CA THR A 61 19.92 -6.79 16.84
C THR A 61 18.97 -6.93 15.66
N ALA A 62 17.68 -7.18 15.92
CA ALA A 62 16.62 -7.34 14.95
C ALA A 62 15.81 -6.05 14.70
N ALA A 63 16.25 -4.90 15.22
CA ALA A 63 15.70 -3.57 14.95
C ALA A 63 16.80 -2.63 14.41
N TRP A 64 16.48 -1.70 13.51
CA TRP A 64 17.46 -0.74 12.98
C TRP A 64 17.80 0.31 14.02
N THR A 65 19.09 0.62 14.16
CA THR A 65 19.57 1.85 14.82
C THR A 65 20.65 2.53 13.95
N PRO A 66 20.78 3.88 13.98
CA PRO A 66 21.85 4.61 13.30
C PRO A 66 23.25 4.17 13.73
N ALA A 67 24.28 4.65 13.02
CA ALA A 67 25.67 4.28 13.34
C ALA A 67 26.14 4.75 14.72
N TYR A 68 25.58 5.87 15.19
CA TYR A 68 25.98 6.51 16.43
C TYR A 68 24.77 7.14 17.13
N GLN A 69 24.62 6.88 18.42
CA GLN A 69 23.69 7.59 19.30
C GLN A 69 24.00 9.10 19.38
N ASP A 70 23.00 9.90 19.71
CA ASP A 70 23.11 11.32 20.06
C ASP A 70 23.74 12.24 18.97
N THR A 71 23.73 11.82 17.72
CA THR A 71 24.34 12.56 16.58
C THR A 71 23.39 13.53 15.90
N GLY A 72 22.09 13.45 16.19
CA GLY A 72 21.08 14.36 15.66
C GLY A 72 20.22 13.69 14.60
N LYS A 73 20.11 14.31 13.42
CA LYS A 73 19.13 13.93 12.39
C LYS A 73 19.57 12.69 11.62
N GLU A 74 18.73 11.67 11.63
CA GLU A 74 18.91 10.41 10.90
C GLU A 74 17.61 10.05 10.17
N PHE A 75 17.68 9.14 9.18
CA PHE A 75 16.51 8.71 8.44
C PHE A 75 16.63 7.28 7.90
N VAL A 76 15.47 6.68 7.63
CA VAL A 76 15.34 5.46 6.85
C VAL A 76 14.19 5.60 5.84
N THR A 77 14.41 5.12 4.61
CA THR A 77 13.43 5.15 3.52
C THR A 77 13.12 3.73 3.07
N VAL A 78 11.85 3.38 3.09
CA VAL A 78 11.35 2.03 2.77
C VAL A 78 10.31 2.06 1.67
N GLY A 79 10.29 1.02 0.86
CA GLY A 79 9.29 0.76 -0.18
C GLY A 79 8.30 -0.32 0.22
N PHE A 80 7.14 -0.29 -0.42
CA PHE A 80 6.02 -1.21 -0.17
C PHE A 80 5.65 -1.98 -1.44
N LYS A 81 5.03 -3.15 -1.26
CA LYS A 81 4.69 -4.05 -2.37
C LYS A 81 3.60 -3.47 -3.27
N SER A 82 2.55 -2.91 -2.65
CA SER A 82 1.43 -2.28 -3.36
C SER A 82 1.46 -0.78 -3.13
N SER A 83 1.30 0.01 -4.19
CA SER A 83 1.07 1.45 -4.02
C SER A 83 -0.39 1.70 -3.63
N VAL A 84 -0.60 2.49 -2.59
CA VAL A 84 -1.93 2.74 -2.00
C VAL A 84 -2.21 4.24 -1.88
N TYR A 85 -3.48 4.61 -1.79
CA TYR A 85 -3.83 5.93 -1.24
C TYR A 85 -3.62 5.87 0.27
N ALA A 86 -2.50 6.42 0.72
CA ALA A 86 -2.05 6.26 2.09
C ALA A 86 -2.96 7.04 3.05
N THR A 87 -3.26 6.42 4.19
CA THR A 87 -4.08 6.98 5.28
C THR A 87 -3.32 7.07 6.60
N GLY A 88 -2.13 6.47 6.67
CA GLY A 88 -1.31 6.52 7.86
C GLY A 88 -0.04 5.68 7.75
N VAL A 89 0.82 5.82 8.74
CA VAL A 89 2.00 4.97 8.94
C VAL A 89 2.08 4.59 10.42
N THR A 90 2.49 3.35 10.69
CA THR A 90 2.90 2.91 12.02
C THR A 90 4.39 2.61 12.02
N ILE A 91 5.12 3.20 12.97
CA ILE A 91 6.54 2.94 13.24
C ILE A 91 6.61 2.16 14.54
N ARG A 92 7.26 1.00 14.52
CA ARG A 92 7.42 0.18 15.71
C ARG A 92 8.76 0.47 16.37
N GLU A 93 8.71 1.18 17.48
CA GLU A 93 9.86 1.62 18.27
C GLU A 93 10.09 0.64 19.41
N THR A 94 11.27 0.03 19.45
CA THR A 94 11.58 -1.08 20.37
C THR A 94 12.62 -0.75 21.41
N TYR A 95 13.37 0.33 21.19
CA TYR A 95 14.30 0.91 22.14
C TYR A 95 14.41 2.42 21.90
N GLY A 96 14.58 3.19 22.98
CA GLY A 96 14.35 4.63 22.94
C GLY A 96 12.86 4.98 22.80
N TYR A 97 12.53 6.27 22.79
CA TYR A 97 11.16 6.77 22.61
C TYR A 97 11.14 8.23 22.18
N GLY A 98 10.09 8.66 21.48
CA GLY A 98 9.84 10.09 21.25
C GLY A 98 10.83 10.74 20.28
N PHE A 99 11.41 9.95 19.38
CA PHE A 99 12.53 10.36 18.53
C PHE A 99 12.12 10.61 17.08
N VAL A 100 10.93 10.19 16.65
CA VAL A 100 10.44 10.47 15.30
C VAL A 100 10.04 11.94 15.18
N THR A 101 10.55 12.63 14.16
CA THR A 101 10.37 14.10 13.99
C THR A 101 9.52 14.48 12.78
N SER A 102 9.57 13.67 11.73
CA SER A 102 8.71 13.85 10.55
C SER A 102 8.61 12.57 9.73
N ILE A 103 7.54 12.48 8.94
CA ILE A 103 7.28 11.38 8.03
C ILE A 103 6.95 11.99 6.66
N ASP A 104 7.72 11.59 5.66
CA ASP A 104 7.40 11.84 4.26
C ASP A 104 6.87 10.58 3.60
N VAL A 105 5.97 10.75 2.64
CA VAL A 105 5.58 9.72 1.69
C VAL A 105 6.14 10.07 0.31
N ILE A 106 6.48 9.04 -0.46
CA ILE A 106 7.00 9.18 -1.82
C ILE A 106 6.00 8.55 -2.77
N ASP A 107 5.53 9.35 -3.73
CA ASP A 107 4.54 8.91 -4.69
C ASP A 107 5.14 8.08 -5.85
N THR A 108 4.27 7.51 -6.68
CA THR A 108 4.69 6.71 -7.84
C THR A 108 5.52 7.48 -8.89
N LYS A 109 5.54 8.81 -8.85
CA LYS A 109 6.35 9.71 -9.70
C LYS A 109 7.64 10.17 -9.02
N ASN A 110 7.96 9.64 -7.83
CA ASN A 110 9.10 10.04 -6.99
C ASN A 110 9.01 11.46 -6.41
N VAL A 111 7.80 12.03 -6.30
CA VAL A 111 7.62 13.28 -5.57
C VAL A 111 7.49 12.97 -4.08
N VAL A 112 8.24 13.71 -3.26
CA VAL A 112 8.23 13.60 -1.81
C VAL A 112 7.18 14.55 -1.23
N HIS A 113 6.37 14.05 -0.30
CA HIS A 113 5.33 14.81 0.37
C HIS A 113 5.42 14.61 1.88
N THR A 114 5.63 15.67 2.64
CA THR A 114 5.57 15.60 4.11
C THR A 114 4.11 15.47 4.55
N VAL A 115 3.79 14.33 5.16
CA VAL A 115 2.43 14.03 5.66
C VAL A 115 2.29 14.27 7.15
N TRP A 116 3.41 14.30 7.87
CA TRP A 116 3.43 14.59 9.28
C TRP A 116 4.77 15.20 9.72
N SER A 117 4.69 16.17 10.62
CA SER A 117 5.81 16.66 11.42
C SER A 117 5.25 17.05 12.79
N GLY A 118 5.98 16.73 13.85
CA GLY A 118 5.53 17.05 15.19
C GLY A 118 6.34 16.35 16.26
N ILE A 119 5.67 16.13 17.39
CA ILE A 119 6.22 15.44 18.55
C ILE A 119 5.71 14.01 18.55
N ASP A 120 6.64 13.08 18.51
CA ASP A 120 6.40 11.67 18.83
C ASP A 120 6.08 11.53 20.33
N ASN A 121 4.91 10.97 20.63
CA ASN A 121 4.34 10.87 21.97
C ASN A 121 4.52 9.49 22.62
N SER A 122 5.35 8.63 22.01
CA SER A 122 5.81 7.36 22.55
C SER A 122 6.29 7.48 23.99
N LYS A 123 6.07 6.42 24.78
CA LYS A 123 6.42 6.38 26.21
C LYS A 123 7.69 5.57 26.44
N PRO A 124 8.49 5.92 27.46
CA PRO A 124 9.66 5.12 27.83
C PRO A 124 9.24 3.72 28.30
N ASP A 125 10.22 2.81 28.31
CA ASP A 125 10.15 1.48 28.95
C ASP A 125 9.06 0.53 28.39
N GLN A 126 8.64 0.76 27.15
CA GLN A 126 7.70 -0.11 26.43
C GLN A 126 7.93 -0.05 24.92
N ILE A 127 7.54 -1.12 24.22
CA ILE A 127 7.45 -1.06 22.76
C ILE A 127 6.30 -0.13 22.38
N ASN A 128 6.57 0.85 21.52
CA ASN A 128 5.55 1.75 20.99
C ASN A 128 5.25 1.39 19.53
N ASN A 129 3.97 1.41 19.17
CA ASN A 129 3.54 1.46 17.78
C ASN A 129 3.13 2.91 17.50
N PHE A 130 4.12 3.77 17.22
CA PHE A 130 3.88 5.17 16.95
C PHE A 130 3.10 5.31 15.64
N LYS A 131 1.79 5.55 15.78
CA LYS A 131 0.84 5.58 14.68
C LYS A 131 0.42 6.99 14.37
N VAL A 132 0.64 7.39 13.12
CA VAL A 132 0.21 8.66 12.57
C VAL A 132 -0.82 8.40 11.47
N THR A 133 -1.91 9.17 11.47
CA THR A 133 -3.00 9.05 10.49
C THR A 133 -3.35 10.38 9.86
N TRP A 134 -3.78 10.35 8.61
CA TRP A 134 -4.21 11.51 7.82
C TRP A 134 -5.38 11.13 6.89
N SER A 135 -6.05 12.13 6.31
CA SER A 135 -7.05 11.87 5.26
C SER A 135 -6.39 11.21 4.04
N PRO A 136 -7.05 10.24 3.35
CA PRO A 136 -6.44 9.53 2.23
C PRO A 136 -5.75 10.47 1.24
N THR A 137 -4.51 10.13 0.85
CA THR A 137 -3.78 10.91 -0.15
C THR A 137 -4.55 10.94 -1.48
N SER A 138 -4.38 12.00 -2.26
CA SER A 138 -4.95 12.11 -3.62
C SER A 138 -4.09 11.43 -4.69
N TYR A 139 -2.98 10.82 -4.28
CA TYR A 139 -1.97 10.16 -5.10
C TYR A 139 -1.55 8.83 -4.47
N LEU A 140 -1.04 7.93 -5.30
CA LEU A 140 -0.54 6.63 -4.85
C LEU A 140 0.86 6.76 -4.25
N VAL A 141 0.99 6.30 -3.01
CA VAL A 141 2.24 6.23 -2.25
C VAL A 141 2.88 4.87 -2.45
N LYS A 142 4.18 4.85 -2.77
CA LYS A 142 4.97 3.62 -2.92
C LYS A 142 6.05 3.44 -1.86
N ALA A 143 6.41 4.52 -1.15
CA ALA A 143 7.49 4.51 -0.17
C ALA A 143 7.25 5.55 0.93
N VAL A 144 7.91 5.34 2.07
CA VAL A 144 7.87 6.19 3.26
C VAL A 144 9.30 6.50 3.66
N LYS A 145 9.57 7.75 4.01
CA LYS A 145 10.81 8.19 4.64
C LYS A 145 10.49 8.64 6.06
N VAL A 146 11.09 7.98 7.04
CA VAL A 146 10.97 8.32 8.45
C VAL A 146 12.21 9.11 8.85
N HIS A 147 12.02 10.29 9.41
CA HIS A 147 13.10 11.10 9.95
C HIS A 147 13.06 11.07 11.47
N ILE A 148 14.21 10.84 12.08
CA ILE A 148 14.38 10.78 13.53
C ILE A 148 15.41 11.82 13.99
N ASN A 149 15.42 12.12 15.28
CA ASN A 149 16.47 12.91 15.91
C ASN A 149 16.96 12.21 17.19
N THR A 150 18.14 11.62 17.11
CA THR A 150 18.78 10.84 18.18
C THR A 150 19.25 11.70 19.34
N ALA A 151 19.34 13.02 19.17
CA ALA A 151 19.76 13.94 20.23
C ALA A 151 18.63 14.40 21.17
N LEU A 152 17.40 13.88 21.03
CA LEU A 152 16.23 14.37 21.77
C LEU A 152 16.13 13.83 23.21
N ARG A 153 16.55 12.58 23.44
CA ARG A 153 16.35 11.88 24.72
C ARG A 153 17.60 11.22 25.29
N GLY A 154 18.69 11.17 24.53
CA GLY A 154 19.91 10.50 24.97
C GLY A 154 19.83 8.99 24.78
N GLY A 155 20.86 8.37 24.22
CA GLY A 155 20.95 6.93 24.06
C GLY A 155 20.57 6.44 22.66
N TRP A 156 20.15 5.18 22.55
CA TRP A 156 19.87 4.54 21.27
C TRP A 156 18.39 4.51 20.94
N GLU A 157 18.08 4.81 19.69
CA GLU A 157 16.75 4.73 19.10
C GLU A 157 16.67 3.55 18.13
N GLU A 158 15.67 2.68 18.30
CA GLU A 158 15.51 1.48 17.48
C GLU A 158 14.13 1.36 16.85
N ILE A 159 14.11 1.07 15.54
CA ILE A 159 12.90 0.79 14.76
C ILE A 159 12.92 -0.66 14.26
N ASP A 160 11.96 -1.46 14.72
CA ASP A 160 11.81 -2.89 14.36
C ASP A 160 10.99 -3.08 13.08
N ALA A 161 10.01 -2.20 12.80
CA ALA A 161 9.19 -2.32 11.59
C ALA A 161 8.50 -1.01 11.22
N ILE A 162 8.19 -0.88 9.93
CA ILE A 162 7.37 0.22 9.41
C ILE A 162 6.18 -0.36 8.62
N GLN A 163 4.97 0.07 8.97
CA GLN A 163 3.73 -0.30 8.30
C GLN A 163 3.13 0.90 7.57
N LEU A 164 2.74 0.71 6.31
CA LEU A 164 1.92 1.67 5.57
C LEU A 164 0.46 1.23 5.63
N HIS A 165 -0.40 2.18 6.00
CA HIS A 165 -1.85 2.03 5.97
C HIS A 165 -2.40 2.77 4.75
N GLY A 166 -3.33 2.15 4.05
CA GLY A 166 -3.98 2.82 2.94
C GLY A 166 -5.10 2.02 2.32
N ILE A 167 -5.54 2.52 1.17
CA ILE A 167 -6.59 1.91 0.37
C ILE A 167 -5.96 1.50 -0.96
N GLU A 168 -6.06 0.22 -1.30
CA GLU A 168 -5.61 -0.26 -2.61
C GLU A 168 -6.52 0.25 -3.73
N THR A 169 -5.91 0.50 -4.89
CA THR A 169 -6.68 0.74 -6.11
C THR A 169 -7.44 -0.52 -6.50
N LEU A 170 -8.72 -0.38 -6.83
CA LEU A 170 -9.51 -1.46 -7.41
C LEU A 170 -9.00 -1.79 -8.82
N ARG A 171 -8.16 -2.82 -8.90
CA ARG A 171 -7.55 -3.31 -10.14
C ARG A 171 -7.60 -4.83 -10.14
N GLY A 172 -7.75 -5.41 -11.33
CA GLY A 172 -7.73 -6.86 -11.50
C GLY A 172 -7.31 -7.28 -12.88
N ASN A 173 -6.97 -8.56 -13.00
CA ASN A 173 -6.73 -9.22 -14.28
C ASN A 173 -7.94 -10.09 -14.58
N ILE A 174 -8.60 -9.82 -15.70
CA ILE A 174 -9.67 -10.68 -16.19
C ILE A 174 -9.23 -11.18 -17.54
N ALA A 175 -9.30 -12.49 -17.72
CA ALA A 175 -8.98 -13.16 -18.97
C ALA A 175 -10.30 -13.57 -19.64
N PRO A 176 -11.01 -12.67 -20.35
CA PRO A 176 -12.00 -13.13 -21.29
C PRO A 176 -11.23 -13.83 -22.40
N ARG A 177 -11.34 -15.16 -22.44
CA ARG A 177 -10.94 -15.94 -23.60
C ARG A 177 -12.02 -15.66 -24.64
N LEU A 178 -11.62 -15.10 -25.80
CA LEU A 178 -12.33 -15.01 -27.09
C LEU A 178 -12.45 -13.57 -27.63
N GLY A 179 -12.22 -13.44 -28.93
CA GLY A 179 -11.96 -12.18 -29.66
C GLY A 179 -13.16 -11.27 -29.88
N ASN A 180 -13.80 -10.81 -28.80
CA ASN A 180 -14.86 -9.80 -28.83
C ASN A 180 -14.60 -8.72 -27.76
N THR A 181 -15.29 -7.58 -27.90
CA THR A 181 -15.27 -6.51 -26.92
C THR A 181 -16.00 -6.93 -25.64
N ALA A 182 -15.48 -6.54 -24.47
CA ALA A 182 -16.18 -6.68 -23.18
C ALA A 182 -16.45 -5.29 -22.61
N GLU A 183 -17.60 -5.07 -21.99
CA GLU A 183 -17.85 -3.85 -21.23
C GLU A 183 -17.46 -4.06 -19.77
N LEU A 184 -16.55 -3.22 -19.27
CA LEU A 184 -16.27 -3.02 -17.87
C LEU A 184 -17.19 -1.93 -17.34
N VAL A 185 -18.05 -2.26 -16.40
CA VAL A 185 -18.86 -1.31 -15.65
C VAL A 185 -18.31 -1.24 -14.24
N CYS A 186 -17.85 -0.05 -13.84
CA CYS A 186 -17.45 0.24 -12.47
C CYS A 186 -18.49 1.18 -11.87
N THR A 187 -19.07 0.82 -10.74
CA THR A 187 -20.08 1.64 -10.04
C THR A 187 -19.63 1.91 -8.61
N ASN A 188 -19.49 3.17 -8.24
CA ASN A 188 -19.44 3.59 -6.84
C ASN A 188 -20.87 3.71 -6.34
N THR A 189 -21.35 2.74 -5.57
CA THR A 189 -22.75 2.67 -5.12
C THR A 189 -23.03 3.69 -4.02
N THR A 190 -22.01 4.16 -3.31
CA THR A 190 -22.13 5.22 -2.29
C THR A 190 -22.42 6.59 -2.91
N THR A 191 -21.84 6.89 -4.08
CA THR A 191 -22.05 8.16 -4.80
C THR A 191 -23.01 8.04 -5.99
N SER A 192 -23.47 6.84 -6.30
CA SER A 192 -24.24 6.50 -7.50
C SER A 192 -23.53 6.85 -8.82
N GLN A 193 -22.19 6.93 -8.81
CA GLN A 193 -21.41 7.18 -10.02
C GLN A 193 -21.09 5.87 -10.74
N THR A 194 -21.45 5.77 -12.02
CA THR A 194 -21.13 4.62 -12.88
C THR A 194 -20.28 5.05 -14.06
N ILE A 195 -19.25 4.26 -14.37
CA ILE A 195 -18.44 4.40 -15.59
C ILE A 195 -18.44 3.07 -16.34
N THR A 196 -18.72 3.15 -17.64
CA THR A 196 -18.65 2.02 -18.56
C THR A 196 -17.47 2.21 -19.52
N LYS A 197 -16.66 1.17 -19.70
CA LYS A 197 -15.52 1.18 -20.63
C LYS A 197 -15.48 -0.11 -21.43
N THR A 198 -15.36 0.02 -22.75
CA THR A 198 -15.17 -1.11 -23.64
C THR A 198 -13.71 -1.58 -23.62
N LEU A 199 -13.49 -2.81 -23.14
CA LEU A 199 -12.25 -3.57 -23.25
C LEU A 199 -12.21 -4.26 -24.62
N LYS A 200 -11.11 -4.14 -25.35
CA LYS A 200 -10.89 -4.83 -26.64
C LYS A 200 -9.80 -5.88 -26.49
N GLY A 201 -10.08 -7.12 -26.89
CA GLY A 201 -9.13 -8.23 -26.86
C GLY A 201 -8.86 -8.82 -28.24
N THR A 202 -7.64 -9.31 -28.48
CA THR A 202 -7.22 -9.94 -29.74
C THR A 202 -7.32 -11.47 -29.72
N GLY A 203 -7.93 -12.05 -28.69
CA GLY A 203 -8.17 -13.49 -28.56
C GLY A 203 -6.93 -14.38 -28.35
N SER A 204 -5.73 -13.80 -28.32
CA SER A 204 -4.44 -14.54 -28.29
C SER A 204 -3.67 -14.38 -26.97
N LYS A 205 -3.99 -13.37 -26.15
CA LYS A 205 -3.45 -13.15 -24.79
C LYS A 205 -4.53 -12.53 -23.88
N PRO A 206 -4.46 -12.68 -22.54
CA PRO A 206 -5.37 -12.00 -21.61
C PRO A 206 -5.41 -10.50 -21.88
N VAL A 207 -6.62 -9.93 -21.92
CA VAL A 207 -6.79 -8.48 -22.09
C VAL A 207 -6.30 -7.81 -20.81
N THR A 208 -5.27 -6.99 -20.96
CA THR A 208 -4.50 -6.30 -19.92
C THR A 208 -5.33 -5.61 -18.84
N ASN A 209 -4.78 -5.55 -17.62
CA ASN A 209 -5.22 -4.89 -16.39
C ASN A 209 -6.37 -3.88 -16.57
N TRP A 210 -7.54 -4.16 -15.99
CA TRP A 210 -8.58 -3.15 -15.83
C TRP A 210 -8.31 -2.31 -14.58
N ASP A 211 -8.63 -1.02 -14.67
CA ASP A 211 -8.41 -0.03 -13.61
C ASP A 211 -9.54 1.00 -13.71
N CYS A 212 -10.50 0.92 -12.78
CA CYS A 212 -11.67 1.80 -12.74
C CYS A 212 -11.28 3.28 -12.55
N GLU A 213 -10.18 3.56 -11.86
CA GLU A 213 -9.70 4.93 -11.64
C GLU A 213 -9.07 5.52 -12.89
N LYS A 214 -8.29 4.72 -13.62
CA LYS A 214 -7.81 5.11 -14.97
C LYS A 214 -8.94 5.22 -15.98
N ALA A 215 -10.09 4.58 -15.75
CA ALA A 215 -11.30 4.81 -16.53
C ALA A 215 -12.02 6.11 -16.14
N GLY A 216 -11.61 6.77 -15.05
CA GLY A 216 -12.13 8.07 -14.61
C GLY A 216 -12.94 8.04 -13.32
N LEU A 217 -13.13 6.87 -12.68
CA LEU A 217 -13.98 6.74 -11.50
C LEU A 217 -13.20 7.20 -10.27
N LYS A 218 -13.82 7.99 -9.40
CA LYS A 218 -13.21 8.45 -8.15
C LYS A 218 -13.80 7.67 -6.98
N PHE A 219 -12.93 7.21 -6.08
CA PHE A 219 -13.32 6.48 -4.87
C PHE A 219 -12.89 7.26 -3.63
N LYS A 220 -13.69 7.16 -2.56
CA LYS A 220 -13.35 7.62 -1.22
C LYS A 220 -13.31 6.45 -0.26
N ALA A 221 -12.65 6.67 0.88
CA ALA A 221 -12.63 5.69 1.97
C ALA A 221 -14.05 5.36 2.45
N GLY A 222 -14.38 4.07 2.50
CA GLY A 222 -15.70 3.58 2.92
C GLY A 222 -16.73 3.49 1.80
N ASP A 223 -16.38 3.87 0.56
CA ASP A 223 -17.29 3.70 -0.58
C ASP A 223 -17.44 2.21 -0.93
N GLU A 224 -18.68 1.80 -1.15
CA GLU A 224 -19.01 0.51 -1.75
C GLU A 224 -18.87 0.60 -3.28
N VAL A 225 -18.24 -0.41 -3.88
CA VAL A 225 -17.99 -0.44 -5.32
C VAL A 225 -18.41 -1.79 -5.89
N SER A 226 -19.11 -1.75 -7.03
CA SER A 226 -19.40 -2.93 -7.84
C SER A 226 -18.62 -2.87 -9.14
N ILE A 227 -18.12 -4.03 -9.56
CA ILE A 227 -17.49 -4.22 -10.87
C ILE A 227 -18.29 -5.30 -11.58
N GLN A 228 -18.81 -4.95 -12.74
CA GLN A 228 -19.53 -5.88 -13.61
C GLN A 228 -18.82 -5.91 -14.96
N ILE A 229 -18.59 -7.12 -15.47
CA ILE A 229 -18.06 -7.28 -16.82
C ILE A 229 -19.05 -8.09 -17.63
N THR A 230 -19.51 -7.47 -18.71
CA THR A 230 -20.43 -8.09 -19.65
C THR A 230 -19.70 -8.27 -20.97
N SER A 231 -19.55 -9.51 -21.41
CA SER A 231 -19.06 -9.81 -22.75
C SER A 231 -20.24 -10.11 -23.67
N THR A 232 -20.35 -9.41 -24.79
CA THR A 232 -21.26 -9.81 -25.87
C THR A 232 -20.44 -10.66 -26.84
N VAL A 233 -20.78 -11.94 -26.96
CA VAL A 233 -20.21 -12.78 -28.02
C VAL A 233 -21.07 -12.57 -29.25
N SER A 234 -20.67 -11.67 -30.15
CA SER A 234 -21.21 -11.66 -31.51
C SER A 234 -20.54 -12.78 -32.29
N GLN A 235 -21.33 -13.70 -32.84
CA GLN A 235 -20.93 -14.55 -33.96
C GLN A 235 -21.30 -13.84 -35.26
#